data_AF-A0A0K8SYS4-F1
#
_entry.id   AF-A0A0K8SYS4-F1
#
_cell.length_a   1.000
_cell.length_b   1.000
_cell.length_c   1.000
_cell.angle_alpha   90.00
_cell.angle_beta   90.00
_cell.angle_gamma   90.00
#
_symmetry.space_group_name_H-M   'P 1'
#
loop_
_entity.id
_entity.type
_entity.pdbx_description
1 polymer ?
#
loop_
_entity_poly.entity_id
_entity_poly.type
_entity_poly.pdbx_seq_one_letter_code
_entity_poly.pdbx_strand_id
1 'polypeptide(L)'
;MSKVLTVMPSLQKNKDKRGLALDGQLKHEDTNLASTTIVTDPSQRENLGIIVQYKVKVKLCLGALGGDLVAELPFILMHPKPEEEALPLLESNAVPNSEVPVDTNLIQLDTDETLCLADNDDDIIFEDFARLRLKAGEGDA
;
A
#
# COMPACT_ATOMS: atom_id res chain seq x y z
N MET A 1 -38.09 -6.62 0.94
CA MET A 1 -37.11 -7.71 1.11
C MET A 1 -35.73 -7.10 0.90
N SER A 2 -34.80 -7.23 1.85
CA SER A 2 -33.43 -6.72 1.72
C SER A 2 -32.44 -7.88 1.77
N LYS A 3 -31.39 -7.84 0.94
CA LYS A 3 -30.31 -8.82 0.92
C LYS A 3 -28.98 -8.09 0.85
N VAL A 4 -28.04 -8.48 1.71
CA VAL A 4 -26.67 -7.98 1.69
C VAL A 4 -25.81 -8.95 0.89
N LEU A 5 -25.00 -8.43 -0.03
CA LEU A 5 -24.02 -9.19 -0.82
C LEU A 5 -22.64 -8.64 -0.52
N THR A 6 -21.67 -9.53 -0.34
CA THR A 6 -20.27 -9.17 -0.08
C THR A 6 -19.44 -9.52 -1.31
N VAL A 7 -18.65 -8.57 -1.79
CA VAL A 7 -17.73 -8.75 -2.91
C VAL A 7 -16.35 -8.28 -2.47
N MET A 8 -15.31 -9.04 -2.84
CA MET A 8 -13.92 -8.71 -2.52
C MET A 8 -13.12 -8.50 -3.81
N PRO A 9 -12.70 -7.26 -4.13
CA PRO A 9 -11.83 -7.01 -5.27
C PRO A 9 -10.43 -7.54 -4.95
N SER A 10 -10.01 -8.63 -5.61
CA SER A 10 -8.69 -9.24 -5.38
C SER A 10 -8.02 -9.65 -6.68
N LEU A 11 -6.70 -9.44 -6.78
CA LEU A 11 -5.93 -9.87 -7.95
C LEU A 11 -5.87 -11.40 -8.05
N GLN A 12 -5.84 -12.11 -6.93
CA GLN A 12 -5.74 -13.58 -6.88
C GLN A 12 -6.78 -14.29 -7.77
N LYS A 13 -8.01 -13.79 -7.79
CA LYS A 13 -9.13 -14.34 -8.59
C LYS A 13 -9.22 -13.78 -10.02
N ASN A 14 -8.25 -12.97 -10.44
CA ASN A 14 -8.27 -12.26 -11.72
C ASN A 14 -6.92 -12.33 -12.46
N LYS A 15 -6.00 -13.22 -12.07
CA LYS A 15 -4.65 -13.33 -12.67
C LYS A 15 -4.67 -13.75 -14.15
N ASP A 16 -5.73 -14.43 -14.57
CA ASP A 16 -6.00 -14.86 -15.94
C ASP A 16 -6.46 -13.70 -16.85
N LYS A 17 -6.96 -12.61 -16.25
CA LYS A 17 -7.50 -11.47 -16.99
C LYS A 17 -6.40 -10.51 -17.42
N ARG A 18 -6.52 -10.03 -18.66
CA ARG A 18 -5.61 -9.03 -19.24
C ARG A 18 -6.22 -7.63 -19.16
N GLY A 19 -5.37 -6.62 -19.20
CA GLY A 19 -5.79 -5.21 -19.21
C GLY A 19 -6.26 -4.67 -17.86
N LEU A 20 -5.96 -5.36 -16.76
CA LEU A 20 -6.17 -4.85 -15.41
C LEU A 20 -5.02 -3.93 -15.00
N ALA A 21 -5.35 -2.81 -14.38
CA ALA A 21 -4.35 -1.94 -13.78
C ALA A 21 -3.85 -2.56 -12.47
N LEU A 22 -2.54 -2.76 -12.38
CA LEU A 22 -1.84 -3.31 -11.21
C LEU A 22 -0.84 -2.28 -10.69
N ASP A 23 -0.48 -2.38 -9.41
CA ASP A 23 0.57 -1.55 -8.78
C ASP A 23 1.99 -2.10 -8.99
N GLY A 24 2.10 -3.24 -9.66
CA GLY A 24 3.35 -3.96 -9.90
C GLY A 24 3.28 -4.88 -11.12
N GLN A 25 4.27 -5.75 -11.25
CA GLN A 25 4.30 -6.74 -12.33
C GLN A 25 3.56 -8.00 -11.90
N LEU A 26 2.69 -8.54 -12.77
CA LEU A 26 1.89 -9.74 -12.48
C LEU A 26 2.69 -10.97 -11.99
N LYS A 27 4.01 -10.99 -12.21
CA LYS A 27 4.90 -12.06 -11.78
C LYS A 27 5.35 -11.96 -10.31
N HIS A 28 5.18 -10.82 -9.65
CA HIS A 28 5.60 -10.63 -8.26
C HIS A 28 4.47 -11.00 -7.29
N GLU A 29 4.84 -11.51 -6.12
CA GLU A 29 3.91 -11.99 -5.10
C GLU A 29 3.16 -10.85 -4.39
N ASP A 30 3.83 -9.72 -4.22
CA ASP A 30 3.36 -8.51 -3.56
C ASP A 30 2.47 -7.61 -4.44
N THR A 31 2.27 -7.99 -5.71
CA THR A 31 1.48 -7.18 -6.65
C THR A 31 -0.02 -7.31 -6.40
N ASN A 32 -0.71 -6.18 -6.37
CA ASN A 32 -2.16 -6.08 -6.20
C ASN A 32 -2.83 -5.33 -7.36
N LEU A 33 -4.14 -5.16 -7.25
CA LEU A 33 -4.88 -4.23 -8.12
C LEU A 33 -4.41 -2.80 -7.82
N ALA A 34 -4.24 -1.97 -8.84
CA ALA A 34 -3.85 -0.58 -8.65
C ALA A 34 -4.88 0.18 -7.80
N SER A 35 -4.42 1.04 -6.91
CA SER A 35 -5.29 1.95 -6.15
C SER A 35 -6.09 2.89 -7.07
N THR A 36 -7.21 3.41 -6.56
CA THR A 36 -7.95 4.49 -7.24
C THR A 36 -7.06 5.72 -7.40
N THR A 37 -7.02 6.31 -8.59
CA THR A 37 -6.33 7.57 -8.83
C THR A 37 -7.12 8.73 -8.21
N ILE A 38 -6.51 9.48 -7.30
CA ILE A 38 -7.12 10.68 -6.71
C ILE A 38 -6.77 11.89 -7.56
N VAL A 39 -7.78 12.53 -8.14
CA VAL A 39 -7.62 13.75 -8.94
C VAL A 39 -8.12 14.91 -8.08
N THR A 40 -7.20 15.72 -7.56
CA THR A 40 -7.51 16.91 -6.76
C THR A 40 -7.84 18.12 -7.63
N ASP A 41 -7.14 18.26 -8.76
CA ASP A 41 -7.38 19.29 -9.77
C ASP A 41 -7.66 18.63 -11.13
N PRO A 42 -8.82 18.86 -11.77
CA PRO A 42 -9.13 18.31 -13.08
C PRO A 42 -8.11 18.70 -14.17
N SER A 43 -7.40 19.83 -14.03
CA SER A 43 -6.37 20.25 -14.99
C SER A 43 -5.19 19.28 -15.04
N GLN A 44 -4.89 18.59 -13.94
CA GLN A 44 -3.74 17.68 -13.85
C GLN A 44 -4.04 16.29 -14.41
N ARG A 45 -5.29 16.02 -14.77
CA ARG A 45 -5.76 14.70 -15.18
C ARG A 45 -4.94 14.09 -16.32
N GLU A 46 -4.54 14.92 -17.29
CA GLU A 46 -3.76 14.51 -18.46
C GLU A 46 -2.29 14.16 -18.13
N ASN A 47 -1.75 14.68 -17.03
CA ASN A 47 -0.37 14.44 -16.59
C ASN A 47 -0.22 13.14 -15.77
N LEU A 48 -1.32 12.53 -15.32
CA LEU A 48 -1.31 11.35 -14.44
C LEU A 48 -1.10 10.02 -15.18
N GLY A 49 -1.11 10.03 -16.51
CA GLY A 49 -0.97 8.82 -17.33
C GLY A 49 -2.19 7.91 -17.22
N ILE A 50 -2.12 6.88 -16.37
CA ILE A 50 -3.21 5.90 -16.19
C ILE A 50 -4.09 6.32 -15.03
N ILE A 51 -5.40 6.47 -15.30
CA ILE A 51 -6.41 6.79 -14.29
C ILE A 51 -7.22 5.54 -13.98
N VAL A 52 -7.20 5.14 -12.72
CA VAL A 52 -7.88 3.95 -12.22
C VAL A 52 -9.09 4.37 -11.37
N GLN A 53 -10.27 3.84 -11.69
CA GLN A 53 -11.51 4.08 -10.95
C GLN A 53 -12.26 2.77 -10.77
N TYR A 54 -12.82 2.57 -9.57
CA TYR A 54 -13.64 1.40 -9.26
C TYR A 54 -15.09 1.78 -9.03
N LYS A 55 -15.99 0.86 -9.41
CA LYS A 55 -17.43 0.94 -9.14
C LYS A 55 -18.00 -0.45 -8.89
N VAL A 56 -18.97 -0.52 -7.98
CA VAL A 56 -19.84 -1.69 -7.83
C VAL A 56 -21.02 -1.50 -8.76
N LYS A 57 -21.33 -2.53 -9.55
CA LYS A 57 -22.47 -2.53 -10.46
C LYS A 57 -23.48 -3.60 -10.03
N VAL A 58 -24.69 -3.18 -9.71
CA VAL A 58 -25.80 -4.09 -9.38
C VAL A 58 -26.71 -4.15 -10.59
N LYS A 59 -26.94 -5.36 -11.10
CA LYS A 59 -27.81 -5.63 -12.24
C LYS A 59 -28.98 -6.50 -11.79
N LEU A 60 -30.20 -5.99 -11.91
CA LEU A 60 -31.44 -6.71 -11.67
C LEU A 60 -32.04 -7.13 -13.02
N CYS A 61 -32.03 -8.43 -13.30
CA CYS A 61 -32.59 -9.00 -14.52
C CYS A 61 -34.08 -9.31 -14.31
N LEU A 62 -34.99 -8.61 -15.00
CA LEU A 62 -36.44 -8.70 -14.81
C LEU A 62 -37.12 -9.69 -15.76
N GLY A 63 -36.35 -10.44 -16.56
CA GLY A 63 -36.85 -11.46 -17.49
C GLY A 63 -37.26 -10.93 -18.86
N ALA A 64 -37.90 -11.80 -19.67
CA ALA A 64 -38.06 -11.62 -21.13
C ALA A 64 -38.80 -10.34 -21.58
N LEU A 65 -39.66 -9.78 -20.73
CA LEU A 65 -40.43 -8.57 -21.05
C LEU A 65 -39.98 -7.33 -20.26
N GLY A 66 -39.19 -7.51 -19.19
CA GLY A 66 -38.85 -6.46 -18.24
C GLY A 66 -37.46 -5.83 -18.43
N GLY A 67 -36.58 -6.46 -19.22
CA GLY A 67 -35.21 -5.98 -19.43
C GLY A 67 -34.35 -6.02 -18.16
N ASP A 68 -33.31 -5.20 -18.12
CA ASP A 68 -32.34 -5.14 -17.03
C ASP A 68 -32.34 -3.75 -16.38
N LEU A 69 -32.45 -3.71 -15.06
CA LEU A 69 -32.22 -2.50 -14.27
C LEU A 69 -30.80 -2.52 -13.71
N VAL A 70 -30.08 -1.41 -13.86
CA VAL A 70 -28.67 -1.29 -13.48
C VAL A 70 -28.49 -0.10 -12.54
N ALA A 71 -27.80 -0.32 -11.43
CA ALA A 71 -27.30 0.71 -10.54
C ALA A 71 -25.79 0.60 -10.40
N GLU A 72 -25.09 1.73 -10.34
CA GLU A 72 -23.64 1.79 -10.18
C GLU A 72 -23.28 2.69 -9.00
N LEU A 73 -22.34 2.24 -8.17
CA LEU A 73 -21.84 2.98 -7.01
C LEU A 73 -20.31 3.06 -7.09
N PRO A 74 -19.73 4.26 -7.29
CA PRO A 74 -18.27 4.44 -7.27
C PRO A 74 -17.71 4.29 -5.85
N PHE A 75 -16.48 3.78 -5.74
CA PHE A 75 -15.74 3.69 -4.47
C PHE A 75 -14.23 3.87 -4.67
N ILE A 76 -13.52 4.08 -3.56
CA ILE A 76 -12.06 4.26 -3.55
C ILE A 76 -11.43 2.97 -3.02
N LEU A 77 -10.53 2.37 -3.80
CA LEU A 77 -9.70 1.24 -3.38
C LEU A 77 -8.28 1.77 -3.09
N MET A 78 -7.75 1.48 -1.91
CA MET A 78 -6.43 1.93 -1.46
C MET A 78 -5.72 0.81 -0.70
N HIS A 79 -4.41 1.00 -0.50
CA HIS A 79 -3.64 0.20 0.43
C HIS A 79 -4.12 0.41 1.88
N PRO A 80 -3.95 -0.61 2.75
CA PRO A 80 -4.21 -0.45 4.17
C PRO A 80 -3.32 0.66 4.75
N LYS A 81 -3.79 1.29 5.83
CA LYS A 81 -2.98 2.26 6.56
C LYS A 81 -1.73 1.54 7.11
N PRO A 82 -0.52 2.09 6.92
CA PRO A 82 0.68 1.58 7.57
C PRO A 82 0.51 1.54 9.09
N GLU A 83 1.21 0.62 9.75
CA GLU A 83 1.28 0.58 11.21
C GLU A 83 1.98 1.85 11.71
N GLU A 84 1.44 2.43 12.78
CA GLU A 84 1.96 3.67 13.36
C GLU A 84 3.13 3.30 14.29
N GLU A 85 4.36 3.48 13.82
CA GLU A 85 5.55 3.25 14.64
C GLU A 85 5.48 4.15 15.88
N ALA A 86 5.51 3.53 17.06
CA ALA A 86 5.56 4.25 18.31
C ALA A 86 6.89 5.00 18.39
N LEU A 87 6.85 6.31 18.17
CA LEU A 87 8.02 7.18 18.33
C LEU A 87 8.61 6.97 19.74
N PRO A 88 9.91 6.63 19.87
CA PRO A 88 10.53 6.53 21.19
C PRO A 88 10.48 7.90 21.87
N LEU A 89 9.82 7.96 23.03
CA LEU A 89 9.79 9.14 23.89
C LEU A 89 11.21 9.42 24.39
N LEU A 90 11.88 10.41 23.80
CA LEU A 90 13.09 10.97 24.39
C LEU A 90 12.67 11.90 25.54
N GLU A 91 12.75 11.39 26.77
CA GLU A 91 12.64 12.21 27.98
C GLU A 91 13.84 13.17 28.04
N SER A 92 13.66 14.39 27.53
CA SER A 92 14.64 15.46 27.66
C SER A 92 14.64 16.00 29.10
N ASN A 93 15.52 15.47 29.95
CA ASN A 93 15.88 16.11 31.20
C ASN A 93 16.69 17.38 30.90
N ALA A 94 16.04 18.53 31.06
CA ALA A 94 16.61 19.85 30.85
C ALA A 94 17.57 20.25 31.98
N VAL A 95 18.80 20.66 31.64
CA VAL A 95 19.61 21.70 32.32
C VAL A 95 20.67 22.27 31.35
N PRO A 96 21.13 23.53 31.51
CA PRO A 96 21.27 24.47 30.40
C PRO A 96 22.71 24.93 30.10
N ASN A 97 22.86 25.54 28.91
CA ASN A 97 23.89 26.47 28.45
C ASN A 97 25.36 25.99 28.37
N SER A 98 25.84 25.78 27.14
CA SER A 98 27.09 26.41 26.67
C SER A 98 27.19 26.36 25.14
N GLU A 99 27.53 27.49 24.53
CA GLU A 99 27.78 27.65 23.09
C GLU A 99 29.08 26.94 22.69
N VAL A 100 29.02 26.03 21.71
CA VAL A 100 30.21 25.39 21.09
C VAL A 100 29.96 25.25 19.57
N PRO A 101 30.93 25.58 18.70
CA PRO A 101 30.69 25.80 17.28
C PRO A 101 30.43 24.50 16.51
N VAL A 102 29.58 24.59 15.49
CA VAL A 102 29.13 23.48 14.64
C VAL A 102 30.27 23.04 13.72
N ASP A 103 31.06 22.06 14.16
CA ASP A 103 31.99 21.35 13.28
C ASP A 103 31.25 20.27 12.48
N THR A 104 31.51 20.27 11.18
CA THR A 104 30.80 19.53 10.13
C THR A 104 31.28 18.07 10.03
N ASN A 105 31.23 17.33 11.13
CA ASN A 105 31.43 15.88 11.16
C ASN A 105 30.37 15.20 12.03
N LEU A 106 29.18 15.00 11.46
CA LEU A 106 28.01 14.37 12.11
C LEU A 106 28.07 12.83 12.14
N ILE A 107 29.25 12.23 12.04
CA ILE A 107 29.43 10.78 12.21
C ILE A 107 30.49 10.56 13.29
N GLN A 108 30.07 10.67 14.55
CA GLN A 108 30.81 10.11 15.68
C GLN A 108 30.35 8.66 15.85
N LEU A 109 31.20 7.71 15.44
CA LEU A 109 31.08 6.31 15.80
C LEU A 109 31.65 6.15 17.22
N ASP A 110 30.86 6.50 18.22
CA ASP A 110 31.22 6.27 19.63
C ASP A 110 31.19 4.77 19.91
N THR A 111 32.38 4.16 19.87
CA THR A 111 32.63 2.77 20.30
C THR A 111 33.13 2.82 21.74
N ASP A 112 32.26 3.14 22.69
CA ASP A 112 32.57 3.05 24.11
C ASP A 112 31.78 1.88 24.73
N GLU A 113 32.48 0.78 24.99
CA GLU A 113 32.01 -0.52 25.51
C GLU A 113 31.42 -0.50 26.94
N THR A 114 30.74 0.56 27.39
CA THR A 114 30.20 0.60 28.78
C THR A 114 28.83 1.28 28.93
N LEU A 115 28.09 1.50 27.83
CA LEU A 115 26.67 1.89 27.86
C LEU A 115 25.74 0.89 27.17
N CYS A 116 26.15 -0.38 27.07
CA CYS A 116 25.44 -1.47 26.38
C CYS A 116 24.13 -1.94 27.08
N LEU A 117 23.52 -1.12 27.95
CA LEU A 117 22.25 -1.46 28.62
C LEU A 117 21.05 -0.66 28.10
N ALA A 118 21.21 -0.02 26.95
CA ALA A 118 20.10 0.41 26.10
C ALA A 118 20.38 0.01 24.64
N ASP A 119 20.89 -1.21 24.43
CA ASP A 119 20.81 -1.90 23.13
C ASP A 119 19.33 -2.17 22.88
N ASN A 120 18.66 -1.22 22.23
CA ASN A 120 17.67 -1.64 21.26
C ASN A 120 18.49 -2.27 20.13
N ASP A 121 18.58 -3.60 20.14
CA ASP A 121 19.14 -4.43 19.09
C ASP A 121 18.35 -4.22 17.77
N ASP A 122 18.45 -3.03 17.18
CA ASP A 122 18.01 -2.77 15.81
C ASP A 122 19.10 -3.29 14.86
N ASP A 123 19.37 -4.60 14.93
CA ASP A 123 20.26 -5.29 14.02
C ASP A 123 19.73 -5.09 12.60
N ILE A 124 20.49 -4.39 11.76
CA ILE A 124 20.12 -4.16 10.36
C ILE A 124 20.11 -5.50 9.63
N ILE A 125 18.92 -5.97 9.28
CA ILE A 125 18.73 -7.19 8.49
C ILE A 125 18.90 -6.83 7.00
N PHE A 126 19.92 -7.41 6.37
CA PHE A 126 20.10 -7.28 4.93
C PHE A 126 19.25 -8.31 4.19
N GLU A 127 18.40 -7.84 3.30
CA GLU A 127 17.62 -8.65 2.36
C GLU A 127 17.85 -8.17 0.91
N ASP A 128 17.52 -9.02 -0.06
CA ASP A 128 17.64 -8.67 -1.46
C ASP A 128 16.52 -7.71 -1.88
N PHE A 129 16.85 -6.70 -2.70
CA PHE A 129 15.86 -5.82 -3.31
C PHE A 129 14.99 -6.54 -4.36
N ALA A 130 15.46 -7.68 -4.87
CA ALA A 130 14.71 -8.47 -5.83
C ALA A 130 13.40 -9.00 -5.22
N ARG A 131 12.26 -8.57 -5.79
CA ARG A 131 10.94 -9.02 -5.35
C ARG A 131 10.73 -10.51 -5.57
N LEU A 132 10.10 -11.15 -4.59
CA LEU A 132 9.69 -12.54 -4.66
C LEU A 132 8.74 -12.78 -5.85
N ARG A 133 9.08 -13.79 -6.64
CA ARG A 133 8.29 -14.18 -7.81
C ARG A 133 7.20 -15.15 -7.37
N LEU A 134 5.98 -14.95 -7.89
CA LEU A 134 4.89 -15.90 -7.72
C LEU A 134 5.33 -17.29 -8.19
N LYS A 135 5.15 -18.28 -7.32
CA LYS A 135 5.23 -19.68 -7.70
C LYS A 135 4.15 -19.94 -8.74
N ALA A 136 4.53 -20.50 -9.90
CA ALA A 136 3.56 -20.95 -10.88
C ALA A 136 2.68 -22.00 -10.20
N GLY A 137 1.37 -21.74 -10.11
CA GLY A 137 0.43 -22.79 -9.74
C GLY A 137 0.41 -23.81 -10.87
N GLU A 138 0.65 -25.08 -10.55
CA GLU A 138 0.19 -26.20 -11.39
C GLU A 138 -1.30 -25.96 -11.65
N GLY A 139 -1.61 -25.55 -12.88
CA GLY A 139 -2.98 -25.51 -13.35
C GLY A 139 -3.44 -26.95 -13.50
N ASP A 140 -4.38 -27.36 -12.66
CA ASP A 140 -5.13 -28.58 -12.93
C ASP A 140 -5.91 -28.36 -14.23
N ALA A 141 -5.72 -29.29 -15.16
CA ALA A 141 -6.24 -29.26 -16.52
C ALA A 141 -7.72 -29.62 -16.59
#